data_AF-A0ABD1WRR3-F1
#
_entry.id   AF-A0ABD1WRR3-F1
#
_cell.length_a   1.000
_cell.length_b   1.000
_cell.length_c   1.000
_cell.angle_alpha   90.00
_cell.angle_beta   90.00
_cell.angle_gamma   90.00
#
_symmetry.space_group_name_H-M   'P 1'
#
loop_
_entity.id
_entity.type
_entity.pdbx_description
1 polymer ?
#
loop_
_entity_poly.entity_id
_entity_poly.type
_entity_poly.pdbx_seq_one_letter_code
_entity_poly.pdbx_strand_id
1 'polypeptide(L)'
;MSPNTALVSLFIFDSVLDDLMHLINNNSDRIVDVNDQIVMLHEELMLLGSSVTDIAVQQEAGHEDILIRAVDIAYEVEYVINSFPPVWYLTLRLPQLIEKIQLIRMSILEIKNKIYVAGVPRTFKISR
;
A
#
# COMPACT_ATOMS: atom_id res chain seq x y z
N MET A 1 2.34 -8.90 16.34
CA MET A 1 3.36 -8.06 15.69
C MET A 1 4.27 -7.38 16.71
N SER A 2 5.60 -7.42 16.50
CA SER A 2 6.56 -6.64 17.30
C SER A 2 6.55 -5.17 16.82
N PRO A 3 6.73 -4.17 17.70
CA PRO A 3 6.87 -2.76 17.31
C PRO A 3 7.89 -2.52 16.18
N ASN A 4 8.93 -3.36 16.10
CA ASN A 4 9.93 -3.29 15.04
C ASN A 4 9.38 -3.63 13.65
N THR A 5 8.40 -4.52 13.55
CA THR A 5 7.83 -4.93 12.25
C THR A 5 6.97 -3.82 11.65
N ALA A 6 6.21 -3.10 12.47
CA ALA A 6 5.43 -1.94 12.01
C ALA A 6 6.33 -0.80 11.52
N LEU A 7 7.43 -0.53 12.24
CA LEU A 7 8.41 0.48 11.84
C LEU A 7 9.14 0.12 10.54
N VAL A 8 9.55 -1.15 10.38
CA VAL A 8 10.16 -1.63 9.14
C VAL A 8 9.18 -1.57 7.97
N SER A 9 7.90 -1.85 8.22
CA SER A 9 6.85 -1.74 7.21
C SER A 9 6.67 -0.29 6.76
N LEU A 10 6.58 0.67 7.69
CA LEU A 10 6.42 2.08 7.36
C LEU A 10 7.64 2.62 6.58
N PHE A 11 8.85 2.24 7.01
CA PHE A 11 10.10 2.65 6.38
C PHE A 11 10.18 2.27 4.90
N ILE A 12 9.76 1.06 4.53
CA ILE A 12 9.82 0.64 3.12
C ILE A 12 8.82 1.43 2.26
N PHE A 13 7.62 1.74 2.76
CA PHE A 13 6.65 2.56 2.03
C PHE A 13 7.22 3.97 1.78
N ASP A 14 7.75 4.62 2.81
CA ASP A 14 8.32 5.97 2.69
C ASP A 14 9.48 5.99 1.68
N SER A 15 10.40 5.02 1.77
CA SER A 15 11.55 4.91 0.85
C SER A 15 11.11 4.74 -0.60
N VAL A 16 10.14 3.87 -0.87
CA VAL A 16 9.69 3.59 -2.23
C VAL A 16 8.88 4.76 -2.80
N LEU A 17 8.12 5.47 -1.97
CA LEU A 17 7.42 6.69 -2.37
C LEU A 17 8.40 7.80 -2.76
N ASP A 18 9.48 7.97 -2.00
CA ASP A 18 10.54 8.93 -2.32
C ASP A 18 11.23 8.58 -3.65
N ASP A 19 11.53 7.30 -3.90
CA ASP A 19 12.11 6.83 -5.16
C ASP A 19 11.19 7.09 -6.35
N LEU A 20 9.89 6.79 -6.21
CA LEU A 20 8.87 7.06 -7.22
C LEU A 20 8.75 8.57 -7.50
N MET A 21 8.72 9.40 -6.45
CA MET A 21 8.64 10.85 -6.61
C MET A 21 9.89 11.41 -7.28
N HIS A 22 11.08 10.89 -6.94
CA HIS A 22 12.31 11.23 -7.62
C HIS A 22 12.26 10.83 -9.11
N LEU A 23 11.74 9.64 -9.42
CA LEU A 23 11.58 9.16 -10.79
C LEU A 23 10.64 10.06 -11.61
N ILE A 24 9.48 10.41 -11.05
CA ILE A 24 8.49 11.30 -11.67
C ILE A 24 9.10 12.67 -12.00
N ASN A 25 9.87 13.22 -11.05
CA ASN A 25 10.42 14.58 -11.19
C ASN A 25 11.66 14.67 -12.09
N ASN A 26 12.51 13.63 -12.10
CA ASN A 26 13.86 13.75 -12.67
C ASN A 26 14.15 12.87 -13.89
N ASN A 27 13.27 11.91 -14.22
CA ASN A 27 13.52 10.94 -15.30
C ASN A 27 12.43 10.94 -16.38
N SER A 28 11.66 12.02 -16.53
CA SER A 28 10.49 12.08 -17.44
C SER A 28 10.79 11.53 -18.84
N ASP A 29 11.92 11.91 -19.45
CA ASP A 29 12.29 11.48 -20.81
C ASP A 29 12.48 9.96 -20.97
N ARG A 30 12.83 9.24 -19.91
CA ARG A 30 13.07 7.78 -19.94
C ARG A 30 11.80 6.97 -19.76
N ILE A 31 10.77 7.58 -19.18
CA ILE A 31 9.54 6.92 -18.76
C ILE A 31 8.30 7.61 -19.32
N VAL A 32 8.44 8.53 -20.31
CA VAL A 32 7.32 9.32 -20.87
C VAL A 32 6.11 8.43 -21.17
N ASP A 33 6.35 7.29 -21.83
CA ASP A 33 5.29 6.37 -22.28
C ASP A 33 4.54 5.68 -21.14
N VAL A 34 5.09 5.68 -19.92
CA VAL A 34 4.54 5.03 -18.73
C VAL A 34 4.39 5.98 -17.53
N ASN A 35 4.57 7.28 -17.74
CA ASN A 35 4.60 8.27 -16.67
C ASN A 35 3.28 8.30 -15.88
N ASP A 36 2.15 8.28 -16.59
CA ASP A 36 0.82 8.26 -15.95
C ASP A 36 0.63 7.03 -15.05
N GLN A 37 1.19 5.89 -15.46
CA GLN A 37 1.13 4.65 -14.68
C GLN A 37 2.03 4.72 -13.44
N ILE A 38 3.17 5.41 -13.53
CA ILE A 38 4.08 5.62 -12.39
C ILE A 38 3.45 6.60 -11.39
N VAL A 39 2.81 7.66 -11.86
CA VAL A 39 2.05 8.59 -11.00
C VAL A 39 0.92 7.85 -10.28
N MET A 40 0.14 7.05 -11.02
CA MET A 40 -0.93 6.24 -10.44
C MET A 40 -0.39 5.22 -9.42
N LEU A 41 0.74 4.57 -9.73
CA LEU A 41 1.39 3.64 -8.81
C LEU A 41 1.82 4.34 -7.51
N HIS A 42 2.39 5.54 -7.60
CA HIS A 42 2.74 6.34 -6.43
C HIS A 42 1.52 6.68 -5.57
N GLU A 43 0.43 7.15 -6.18
CA GLU A 43 -0.82 7.45 -5.46
C GLU A 43 -1.41 6.21 -4.77
N GLU A 44 -1.49 5.08 -5.47
CA GLU A 44 -2.01 3.83 -4.93
C GLU A 44 -1.15 3.29 -3.78
N LEU A 45 0.18 3.36 -3.92
CA LEU A 45 1.10 2.93 -2.88
C LEU A 45 1.01 3.82 -1.63
N MET A 46 0.84 5.13 -1.80
CA MET A 46 0.63 6.08 -0.71
C MET A 46 -0.66 5.75 0.06
N LEU A 47 -1.75 5.47 -0.66
CA LEU A 47 -3.02 5.08 -0.06
C LEU A 47 -2.94 3.73 0.67
N LEU A 48 -2.16 2.79 0.14
CA LEU A 48 -1.88 1.51 0.80
C LEU A 48 -1.07 1.71 2.10
N GLY A 49 0.01 2.50 2.06
CA GLY A 49 0.83 2.79 3.24
C GLY A 49 0.04 3.45 4.37
N SER A 50 -0.86 4.37 4.04
CA SER A 50 -1.81 4.94 5.01
C SER A 50 -2.75 3.87 5.59
N SER A 51 -3.29 3.00 4.74
CA SER A 51 -4.19 1.91 5.17
C SER A 51 -3.51 0.89 6.09
N VAL A 52 -2.23 0.59 5.81
CA VAL A 52 -1.36 -0.27 6.63
C VAL A 52 -1.11 0.37 8.00
N THR A 53 -0.79 1.67 8.03
CA THR A 53 -0.59 2.41 9.28
C THR A 53 -1.82 2.32 10.19
N ASP A 54 -3.01 2.54 9.64
CA ASP A 54 -4.27 2.47 10.40
C ASP A 54 -4.48 1.10 11.05
N ILE A 55 -4.22 0.00 10.34
CA ILE A 55 -4.41 -1.35 10.88
C ILE A 55 -3.30 -1.70 11.88
N ALA A 56 -2.06 -1.29 11.62
CA ALA A 56 -0.94 -1.54 12.53
C ALA A 56 -1.17 -0.88 13.89
N VAL A 57 -1.77 0.32 13.92
CA VAL A 57 -2.18 1.01 15.16
C VAL A 57 -3.25 0.24 15.93
N GLN A 58 -4.17 -0.45 15.23
CA GLN A 58 -5.27 -1.19 15.85
C GLN A 58 -4.84 -2.49 16.57
N GLN A 59 -3.61 -2.98 16.35
CA GLN A 59 -2.98 -4.13 17.04
C GLN A 59 -3.87 -5.38 17.20
N GLU A 60 -4.79 -5.62 16.26
CA GLU A 60 -5.65 -6.80 16.30
C GLU A 60 -4.90 -8.04 15.80
N ALA A 61 -4.92 -9.10 16.60
CA ALA A 61 -4.42 -10.41 16.23
C ALA A 61 -5.29 -10.97 15.09
N GLY A 62 -4.75 -10.97 13.86
CA GLY A 62 -5.46 -11.45 12.67
C GLY A 62 -5.09 -10.72 11.37
N HIS A 63 -4.43 -9.57 11.47
CA HIS A 63 -4.07 -8.75 10.29
C HIS A 63 -2.63 -8.93 9.82
N GLU A 64 -1.87 -9.87 10.39
CA GLU A 64 -0.45 -10.06 10.05
C GLU A 64 -0.27 -10.47 8.57
N ASP A 65 -1.12 -11.35 8.04
CA ASP A 65 -1.04 -11.80 6.65
C ASP A 65 -1.28 -10.68 5.63
N ILE A 66 -2.19 -9.75 5.92
CA ILE A 66 -2.45 -8.62 5.00
C ILE A 66 -1.33 -7.59 5.07
N LEU A 67 -0.73 -7.40 6.25
CA LEU A 67 0.42 -6.51 6.43
C LEU A 67 1.67 -7.07 5.75
N ILE A 68 1.94 -8.37 5.85
CA ILE A 68 3.04 -9.03 5.13
C ILE A 68 2.86 -8.83 3.62
N ARG A 69 1.65 -9.10 3.08
CA ARG A 69 1.38 -8.88 1.65
C ARG A 69 1.57 -7.41 1.22
N ALA A 70 1.23 -6.46 2.09
CA ALA A 70 1.42 -5.04 1.82
C ALA A 70 2.92 -4.66 1.80
N VAL A 71 3.73 -5.26 2.65
CA VAL A 71 5.18 -5.06 2.64
C VAL A 71 5.82 -5.74 1.42
N ASP A 72 5.41 -6.96 1.09
CA ASP A 72 5.91 -7.70 -0.08
C ASP A 72 5.64 -6.92 -1.38
N ILE A 73 4.48 -6.28 -1.52
CA ILE A 73 4.19 -5.46 -2.69
C ILE A 73 5.06 -4.19 -2.73
N ALA A 74 5.37 -3.58 -1.59
CA ALA A 74 6.29 -2.44 -1.54
C ALA A 74 7.70 -2.82 -2.02
N TYR A 75 8.22 -3.97 -1.59
CA TYR A 75 9.48 -4.53 -2.12
C TYR A 75 9.40 -4.89 -3.61
N GLU A 76 8.27 -5.41 -4.08
CA GLU A 76 8.08 -5.71 -5.51
C GLU A 76 8.11 -4.41 -6.34
N VAL A 77 7.51 -3.32 -5.84
CA VAL A 77 7.58 -1.99 -6.46
C VAL A 77 9.00 -1.46 -6.47
N GLU A 78 9.69 -1.49 -5.33
CA GLU A 78 11.11 -1.09 -5.21
C GLU A 78 11.95 -1.80 -6.27
N TYR A 79 11.81 -3.12 -6.36
CA TYR A 79 12.52 -3.94 -7.33
C TYR A 79 12.21 -3.53 -8.76
N VAL A 80 10.92 -3.39 -9.12
CA VAL A 80 10.52 -3.04 -10.49
C VAL A 80 11.05 -1.68 -10.89
N ILE A 81 11.03 -0.70 -9.99
CA ILE A 81 11.43 0.67 -10.30
C ILE A 81 12.95 0.84 -10.32
N ASN A 82 13.66 0.25 -9.35
CA ASN A 82 15.10 0.48 -9.18
C ASN A 82 15.98 -0.48 -10.00
N SER A 83 15.42 -1.50 -10.65
CA SER A 83 16.20 -2.47 -11.46
C SER A 83 16.62 -1.96 -12.85
N PHE A 84 16.55 -0.65 -13.11
CA PHE A 84 16.79 -0.05 -14.45
C PHE A 84 16.06 -0.79 -15.58
N PRO A 85 14.74 -1.05 -15.45
CA PRO A 85 14.03 -1.86 -16.42
C PRO A 85 13.94 -1.16 -17.77
N PRO A 86 13.92 -1.92 -18.89
CA PRO A 86 13.53 -1.37 -20.17
C PRO A 86 12.04 -0.97 -20.13
N VAL A 87 11.64 0.04 -20.91
CA VAL A 87 10.27 0.60 -20.91
C VAL A 87 9.21 -0.48 -21.12
N TRP A 88 9.43 -1.45 -22.02
CA TRP A 88 8.49 -2.54 -22.27
C TRP A 88 8.19 -3.38 -21.02
N TYR A 89 9.18 -3.52 -20.12
CA TYR A 89 9.00 -4.24 -18.86
C TYR A 89 8.11 -3.43 -17.92
N LEU A 90 8.32 -2.11 -17.82
CA LEU A 90 7.47 -1.22 -17.05
C LEU A 90 6.03 -1.22 -17.57
N THR A 91 5.83 -1.11 -18.89
CA THR A 91 4.51 -1.15 -19.52
C THR A 91 3.73 -2.42 -19.16
N LEU A 92 4.42 -3.56 -19.01
CA LEU A 92 3.80 -4.82 -18.59
C LEU A 92 3.52 -4.87 -17.09
N ARG A 93 4.44 -4.37 -16.27
CA ARG A 93 4.47 -4.63 -14.82
C ARG A 93 3.72 -3.59 -14.00
N LEU A 94 3.73 -2.33 -14.41
CA LEU A 94 3.06 -1.25 -13.68
C LEU A 94 1.54 -1.51 -13.52
N PRO A 95 0.79 -1.92 -14.57
CA PRO A 95 -0.63 -2.24 -14.39
C PRO A 95 -0.87 -3.39 -13.41
N GLN A 96 -0.02 -4.41 -13.41
CA GLN A 96 -0.12 -5.56 -12.49
C GLN A 96 0.13 -5.14 -11.04
N LEU A 97 1.10 -4.25 -10.81
CA LEU A 97 1.39 -3.73 -9.47
C LEU A 97 0.23 -2.89 -8.94
N ILE A 98 -0.32 -2.00 -9.78
CA ILE A 98 -1.48 -1.18 -9.43
C ILE A 98 -2.66 -2.07 -9.05
N GLU A 99 -2.99 -3.07 -9.85
CA GLU A 99 -4.09 -4.01 -9.57
C GLU A 99 -3.86 -4.77 -8.25
N LYS A 100 -2.65 -5.30 -8.02
CA LYS A 100 -2.30 -5.96 -6.76
C LYS A 100 -2.47 -5.05 -5.55
N ILE A 101 -2.02 -3.80 -5.64
CA ILE A 101 -2.17 -2.81 -4.57
C ILE A 101 -3.64 -2.55 -4.29
N GLN A 102 -4.46 -2.35 -5.33
CA GLN A 102 -5.90 -2.13 -5.19
C GLN A 102 -6.60 -3.32 -4.52
N LEU A 103 -6.26 -4.55 -4.88
CA LEU A 103 -6.80 -5.76 -4.25
C LEU A 103 -6.43 -5.87 -2.76
N ILE A 104 -5.20 -5.52 -2.40
CA ILE A 104 -4.75 -5.48 -1.00
C ILE A 104 -5.55 -4.40 -0.24
N ARG A 105 -5.69 -3.20 -0.81
CA ARG A 105 -6.46 -2.10 -0.22
C ARG A 105 -7.93 -2.48 -0.02
N MET A 106 -8.57 -3.11 -1.00
CA MET A 106 -9.94 -3.61 -0.87
C MET A 106 -10.06 -4.64 0.27
N SER A 107 -9.10 -5.56 0.38
CA SER A 107 -9.07 -6.54 1.47
C SER A 107 -8.96 -5.86 2.85
N ILE A 108 -8.13 -4.83 2.96
CA ILE A 108 -8.00 -3.99 4.17
C ILE A 108 -9.33 -3.29 4.51
N LEU A 109 -10.00 -2.71 3.51
CA LEU A 109 -11.29 -2.03 3.71
C LEU A 109 -12.37 -3.01 4.15
N GLU A 110 -12.43 -4.21 3.59
CA GLU A 110 -13.37 -5.25 4.02
C GLU A 110 -13.14 -5.67 5.47
N ILE A 111 -11.89 -5.79 5.90
CA ILE A 111 -11.53 -6.07 7.29
C ILE A 111 -12.04 -4.94 8.19
N LYS A 112 -11.74 -3.68 7.86
CA LYS A 112 -12.22 -2.51 8.61
C LYS A 112 -13.75 -2.46 8.71
N ASN A 113 -14.46 -2.75 7.61
CA ASN A 113 -15.92 -2.77 7.59
C ASN A 113 -16.50 -3.90 8.44
N LYS A 114 -15.90 -5.11 8.43
CA LYS A 114 -16.34 -6.22 9.29
C LYS A 114 -16.20 -5.88 10.78
N ILE A 115 -15.13 -5.18 11.17
CA ILE A 115 -14.94 -4.68 12.54
C ILE A 115 -16.05 -3.68 12.90
N TYR A 116 -16.34 -2.72 12.01
CA TYR A 116 -17.40 -1.73 12.24
C TYR A 116 -18.80 -2.36 12.37
N VAL A 117 -19.11 -3.36 11.53
CA VAL A 117 -20.41 -4.05 11.55
C VAL A 117 -20.55 -5.00 12.76
N ALA A 118 -19.46 -5.63 13.21
CA ALA A 118 -19.45 -6.44 14.43
C ALA A 118 -19.56 -5.57 15.71
N GLY A 119 -19.18 -4.30 15.62
CA GLY A 119 -19.28 -3.30 16.68
C GLY A 119 -20.59 -2.51 16.68
N VAL A 120 -21.76 -3.17 16.61
CA VAL A 120 -23.02 -2.48 16.98
C VAL A 120 -22.85 -1.97 18.42
N PRO A 121 -22.85 -0.65 18.68
CA PRO A 121 -22.86 -0.16 20.04
C PRO A 121 -24.18 -0.64 20.63
N ARG A 122 -24.14 -1.47 21.69
CA ARG A 122 -25.35 -1.73 22.48
C ARG A 122 -25.83 -0.36 22.96
N THR A 123 -26.88 0.14 22.32
CA THR A 123 -27.55 1.37 22.69
C THR A 123 -27.80 1.31 24.19
N PHE A 124 -27.23 2.25 24.93
CA PHE A 124 -27.53 2.46 26.35
C PHE A 124 -29.05 2.64 26.47
N LYS A 125 -29.76 1.58 26.91
CA LYS A 125 -31.11 1.73 27.41
C LYS A 125 -30.99 2.41 28.77
N ILE A 126 -31.16 3.73 28.79
CA ILE A 126 -31.46 4.46 30.01
C ILE A 126 -32.93 4.19 30.30
N SER A 127 -33.17 3.29 31.25
CA SER A 127 -34.49 3.10 31.86
C SER A 127 -34.87 4.38 32.62
N ARG A 128 -36.05 4.92 32.34
CA ARG A 128 -36.80 5.80 33.25
C ARG A 128 -38.01 5.03 33.74
#